data_AF-A0A2N1MN59-F1
#
_entry.id   AF-A0A2N1MN59-F1
#
_cell.length_a   1.000
_cell.length_b   1.000
_cell.length_c   1.000
_cell.angle_alpha   90.00
_cell.angle_beta   90.00
_cell.angle_gamma   90.00
#
_symmetry.space_group_name_H-M   'P 1'
#
loop_
_entity.id
_entity.type
_entity.pdbx_description
1 polymer ?
#
loop_
_entity_poly.entity_id
_entity_poly.type
_entity_poly.pdbx_seq_one_letter_code
_entity_poly.pdbx_strand_id
1 'polypeptide(L)'
;MPIMEELVKSVEQLQEELVEVKTRLRRLELLSKYRDWITRLRSIMVRKMNERNKKFNIMNQEFKNWVEVAEMLLVEADTKVLYEENGEHYEQTCTNLLVNVLKDFDLTKSDFDQLLLMYDESISGFPNKKTTLADLPYAQVELAGTTFPESMADYKKLLEKALNAIGIWKKEFVIKVSCISVLYSKL
;
A
#
# COMPACT_ATOMS: atom_id res chain seq x y z
N MET A 1 37.80 29.88 -28.37
CA MET A 1 37.72 29.80 -26.90
C MET A 1 36.30 29.88 -26.37
N PRO A 2 35.47 30.93 -26.65
CA PRO A 2 34.12 31.05 -26.06
C PRO A 2 33.16 29.91 -26.44
N ILE A 3 33.24 29.41 -27.68
CA ILE A 3 32.41 28.29 -28.17
C ILE A 3 32.73 26.97 -27.43
N MET A 4 33.98 26.78 -27.02
CA MET A 4 34.39 25.55 -26.31
C MET A 4 33.94 25.58 -24.86
N GLU A 5 33.95 26.74 -24.22
CA GLU A 5 33.39 26.94 -22.87
C GLU A 5 31.87 26.76 -22.83
N GLU A 6 31.16 27.27 -23.85
CA GLU A 6 29.71 27.08 -23.99
C GLU A 6 29.36 25.60 -24.21
N LEU A 7 30.11 24.90 -25.08
CA LEU A 7 29.92 23.46 -25.30
C LEU A 7 30.15 22.64 -24.02
N VAL A 8 31.20 22.94 -23.25
CA VAL A 8 31.47 22.25 -21.97
C VAL A 8 30.31 22.44 -21.01
N LYS A 9 29.81 23.68 -20.83
CA LYS A 9 28.65 23.96 -19.98
C LYS A 9 27.40 23.21 -20.43
N SER A 10 27.11 23.17 -21.74
CA SER A 10 25.96 22.41 -22.25
C SER A 10 26.10 20.91 -22.00
N VAL A 11 27.30 20.36 -22.13
CA VAL A 11 27.55 18.93 -21.84
C VAL A 11 27.37 18.61 -20.36
N GLU A 12 27.87 19.47 -19.47
CA GLU A 12 27.69 19.33 -18.01
C GLU A 12 26.20 19.36 -17.63
N GLN A 13 25.45 20.34 -18.16
CA GLN A 13 24.00 20.42 -17.93
C GLN A 13 23.26 19.17 -18.43
N LEU A 14 23.59 18.68 -19.63
CA LEU A 14 22.98 17.46 -20.17
C LEU A 14 23.31 16.22 -19.32
N GLN A 15 24.51 16.16 -18.73
CA GLN A 15 24.88 15.08 -17.81
C GLN A 15 24.03 15.11 -16.53
N GLU A 16 23.80 16.30 -15.96
CA GLU A 16 22.93 16.49 -14.79
C GLU A 16 21.48 16.10 -15.10
N GLU A 17 20.92 16.57 -16.21
CA GLU A 17 19.57 16.24 -16.66
C GLU A 17 19.41 14.73 -16.90
N LEU A 18 20.42 14.06 -17.48
CA LEU A 18 20.40 12.62 -17.70
C LEU A 18 20.38 11.83 -16.38
N VAL A 19 21.16 12.26 -15.38
CA VAL A 19 21.16 11.64 -14.04
C VAL A 19 19.80 11.80 -13.38
N GLU A 20 19.20 12.98 -13.49
CA GLU A 20 17.87 13.24 -12.95
C GLU A 20 16.81 12.35 -13.61
N VAL A 21 16.77 12.32 -14.94
CA VAL A 21 15.81 11.49 -15.71
C VAL A 21 15.97 10.01 -15.36
N LYS A 22 17.21 9.51 -15.27
CA LYS A 22 17.48 8.11 -14.89
C LYS A 22 16.96 7.80 -13.48
N THR A 23 17.13 8.73 -12.54
CA THR A 23 16.66 8.59 -11.16
C THR A 23 15.13 8.59 -11.09
N ARG A 24 14.49 9.52 -11.82
CA ARG A 24 13.02 9.59 -11.93
C ARG A 24 12.44 8.32 -12.56
N LEU A 25 13.04 7.84 -13.65
CA LEU A 25 12.62 6.59 -14.30
C LEU A 25 12.73 5.41 -13.34
N ARG A 26 13.84 5.30 -12.60
CA ARG A 26 14.03 4.22 -11.62
C ARG A 26 12.98 4.26 -10.51
N ARG A 27 12.61 5.46 -10.03
CA ARG A 27 11.51 5.63 -9.07
C ARG A 27 10.20 5.10 -9.63
N LEU A 28 9.84 5.50 -10.86
CA LEU A 28 8.59 5.08 -11.51
C LEU A 28 8.52 3.57 -11.75
N GLU A 29 9.64 2.94 -12.15
CA GLU A 29 9.75 1.48 -12.26
C GLU A 29 9.41 0.79 -10.93
N LEU A 30 10.00 1.25 -9.83
CA LEU A 30 9.79 0.65 -8.50
C LEU A 30 8.34 0.82 -8.03
N LEU A 31 7.79 2.03 -8.13
CA LEU A 31 6.40 2.31 -7.76
C LEU A 31 5.43 1.45 -8.57
N SER A 32 5.64 1.36 -9.89
CA SER A 32 4.76 0.61 -10.79
C SER A 32 4.84 -0.89 -10.57
N LYS A 33 6.04 -1.42 -10.26
CA LYS A 33 6.27 -2.84 -9.98
C LYS A 33 5.50 -3.33 -8.75
N TYR A 34 5.49 -2.54 -7.68
CA TYR A 34 4.84 -2.93 -6.43
C TYR A 34 3.38 -2.48 -6.31
N ARG A 35 2.86 -1.70 -7.27
CA ARG A 35 1.47 -1.26 -7.34
C ARG A 35 0.47 -2.39 -7.12
N ASP A 36 0.62 -3.51 -7.84
CA ASP A 36 -0.31 -4.64 -7.78
C ASP A 36 -0.36 -5.29 -6.38
N TRP A 37 0.77 -5.29 -5.67
CA TRP A 37 0.85 -5.76 -4.28
C TRP A 37 0.10 -4.82 -3.33
N ILE A 38 0.21 -3.50 -3.53
CA ILE A 38 -0.54 -2.51 -2.75
C ILE A 38 -2.04 -2.63 -3.04
N THR A 39 -2.45 -2.79 -4.30
CA THR A 39 -3.85 -3.07 -4.67
C THR A 39 -4.39 -4.27 -3.91
N ARG A 40 -3.60 -5.34 -3.86
CA ARG A 40 -3.97 -6.57 -3.16
C ARG A 40 -4.06 -6.37 -1.64
N LEU A 41 -3.15 -5.58 -1.06
CA LEU A 41 -3.23 -5.20 0.35
C LEU A 41 -4.52 -4.42 0.65
N ARG A 42 -4.89 -3.43 -0.19
CA ARG A 42 -6.16 -2.69 -0.07
C ARG A 42 -7.36 -3.65 -0.04
N SER A 43 -7.42 -4.63 -0.95
CA SER A 43 -8.49 -5.64 -0.94
C SER A 43 -8.51 -6.50 0.33
N ILE A 44 -7.34 -6.85 0.87
CA ILE A 44 -7.22 -7.61 2.12
C ILE A 44 -7.74 -6.77 3.30
N MET A 45 -7.39 -5.48 3.36
CA MET A 45 -7.86 -4.58 4.42
C MET A 45 -9.38 -4.46 4.42
N VAL A 46 -10.01 -4.24 3.26
CA VAL A 46 -11.48 -4.20 3.13
C VAL A 46 -12.11 -5.48 3.68
N ARG A 47 -11.60 -6.64 3.25
CA ARG A 47 -12.12 -7.93 3.71
C ARG A 47 -11.99 -8.09 5.22
N LYS A 48 -10.83 -7.73 5.79
CA LYS A 48 -10.58 -7.85 7.23
C LYS A 48 -11.39 -6.87 8.06
N MET A 49 -11.58 -5.65 7.56
CA MET A 49 -12.50 -4.68 8.15
C MET A 49 -13.91 -5.25 8.18
N ASN A 50 -14.41 -5.84 7.09
CA ASN A 50 -15.74 -6.46 7.07
C ASN A 50 -15.87 -7.67 8.00
N GLU A 51 -14.86 -8.55 8.03
CA GLU A 51 -14.82 -9.70 8.96
C GLU A 51 -14.92 -9.21 10.42
N ARG A 52 -14.16 -8.18 10.77
CA ARG A 52 -14.14 -7.60 12.12
C ARG A 52 -15.41 -6.82 12.43
N ASN A 53 -15.91 -6.05 11.46
CA ASN A 53 -17.16 -5.31 11.57
C ASN A 53 -18.33 -6.23 11.90
N LYS A 54 -18.48 -7.33 11.15
CA LYS A 54 -19.52 -8.36 11.38
C LYS A 54 -19.36 -9.04 12.73
N LYS A 55 -18.12 -9.38 13.11
CA LYS A 55 -17.85 -10.10 14.38
C LYS A 55 -18.22 -9.28 15.61
N PHE A 56 -18.00 -7.96 15.58
CA PHE A 56 -18.19 -7.10 16.75
C PHE A 56 -19.39 -6.14 16.61
N ASN A 57 -20.15 -6.24 15.52
CA ASN A 57 -21.30 -5.38 15.21
C ASN A 57 -20.98 -3.87 15.37
N ILE A 58 -19.89 -3.43 14.73
CA ILE A 58 -19.36 -2.06 14.91
C ILE A 58 -20.17 -1.05 14.10
N MET A 59 -20.48 -1.39 12.84
CA MET A 59 -21.23 -0.58 11.89
C MET A 59 -22.24 -1.43 11.14
N ASN A 60 -23.39 -0.85 10.80
CA ASN A 60 -24.48 -1.50 10.07
C ASN A 60 -24.25 -1.61 8.55
N GLN A 61 -23.01 -1.46 8.08
CA GLN A 61 -22.66 -1.45 6.65
C GLN A 61 -21.46 -2.34 6.35
N GLU A 62 -21.43 -2.91 5.15
CA GLU A 62 -20.29 -3.67 4.65
C GLU A 62 -19.66 -2.93 3.47
N PHE A 63 -18.33 -2.84 3.45
CA PHE A 63 -17.60 -2.18 2.38
C PHE A 63 -17.39 -3.13 1.20
N LYS A 64 -17.70 -2.71 -0.02
CA LYS A 64 -17.51 -3.51 -1.24
C LYS A 64 -16.08 -3.45 -1.75
N ASN A 65 -15.42 -2.31 -1.60
CA ASN A 65 -14.09 -2.05 -2.13
C ASN A 65 -13.37 -0.96 -1.32
N TRP A 66 -12.12 -0.69 -1.69
CA TRP A 66 -11.30 0.29 -0.98
C TRP A 66 -11.78 1.74 -1.17
N VAL A 67 -12.45 2.05 -2.29
CA VAL A 67 -12.95 3.41 -2.55
C VAL A 67 -14.01 3.79 -1.53
N GLU A 68 -14.96 2.89 -1.23
CA GLU A 68 -15.97 3.14 -0.20
C GLU A 68 -15.34 3.33 1.20
N VAL A 69 -14.29 2.58 1.52
CA VAL A 69 -13.53 2.78 2.78
C VAL A 69 -12.86 4.16 2.79
N ALA A 70 -12.18 4.52 1.71
CA ALA A 70 -11.46 5.79 1.60
C ALA A 70 -12.42 6.99 1.71
N GLU A 71 -13.57 6.95 1.03
CA GLU A 71 -14.62 7.98 1.13
C GLU A 71 -15.09 8.14 2.57
N MET A 72 -15.33 7.03 3.29
CA MET A 72 -15.76 7.10 4.69
C MET A 72 -14.68 7.68 5.60
N LEU A 73 -13.41 7.31 5.40
CA LEU A 73 -12.30 7.86 6.18
C LEU A 73 -12.13 9.37 5.96
N LEU A 74 -12.36 9.85 4.73
CA LEU A 74 -12.36 11.28 4.43
C LEU A 74 -13.51 12.00 5.15
N VAL A 75 -14.73 11.47 5.07
CA VAL A 75 -15.89 12.03 5.78
C VAL A 75 -15.65 12.10 7.29
N GLU A 76 -15.07 11.04 7.89
CA GLU A 76 -14.72 11.06 9.31
C GLU A 76 -13.67 12.10 9.66
N ALA A 77 -12.67 12.30 8.80
CA ALA A 77 -11.62 13.29 9.02
C ALA A 77 -12.19 14.72 8.96
N ASP A 78 -13.00 15.02 7.95
CA ASP A 78 -13.64 16.33 7.80
C ASP A 78 -14.62 16.61 8.95
N THR A 79 -15.43 15.62 9.32
CA THR A 79 -16.39 15.74 10.41
C THR A 79 -15.70 15.96 11.75
N LYS A 80 -14.58 15.27 11.99
CA LYS A 80 -13.79 15.46 13.21
C LYS A 80 -13.33 16.91 13.35
N VAL A 81 -12.79 17.51 12.28
CA VAL A 81 -12.33 18.90 12.30
C VAL A 81 -13.47 19.83 12.71
N LEU A 82 -14.67 19.67 12.13
CA LEU A 82 -15.83 20.50 12.46
C LEU A 82 -16.30 20.36 13.92
N TYR A 83 -16.24 19.16 14.49
CA TYR A 83 -16.59 18.94 15.90
C TYR A 83 -15.53 19.55 16.83
N GLU A 84 -14.24 19.36 16.53
CA GLU A 84 -13.15 19.91 17.33
C GLU A 84 -13.14 21.45 17.33
N GLU A 85 -13.48 22.08 16.20
CA GLU A 85 -13.69 23.54 16.10
C GLU A 85 -14.79 24.05 17.03
N ASN A 86 -15.80 23.22 17.30
CA ASN A 86 -16.89 23.51 18.24
C ASN A 86 -16.60 23.05 19.68
N GLY A 87 -15.40 22.53 19.96
CA GLY A 87 -15.01 21.99 21.26
C GLY A 87 -15.64 20.64 21.60
N GLU A 88 -16.20 19.94 20.61
CA GLU A 88 -16.83 18.64 20.75
C GLU A 88 -15.91 17.50 20.27
N HIS A 89 -16.11 16.30 20.80
CA HIS A 89 -15.37 15.10 20.38
C HIS A 89 -16.18 14.30 19.37
N TYR A 90 -15.56 13.95 18.24
CA TYR A 90 -16.14 13.07 17.22
C TYR A 90 -15.51 11.68 17.25
N GLU A 91 -16.34 10.63 17.30
CA GLU A 91 -15.88 9.24 17.29
C GLU A 91 -15.61 8.75 15.85
N GLN A 92 -14.33 8.52 15.52
CA GLN A 92 -13.90 8.04 14.20
C GLN A 92 -13.99 6.50 14.09
N THR A 93 -15.19 5.97 13.94
CA THR A 93 -15.48 4.52 14.00
C THR A 93 -14.77 3.70 12.90
N CYS A 94 -14.83 4.13 11.64
CA CYS A 94 -14.17 3.51 10.49
C CYS A 94 -12.64 3.60 10.62
N THR A 95 -12.12 4.75 11.05
CA THR A 95 -10.69 4.95 11.31
C THR A 95 -10.20 3.98 12.38
N ASN A 96 -10.92 3.87 13.50
CA ASN A 96 -10.61 2.93 14.58
C ASN A 96 -10.67 1.47 14.11
N LEU A 97 -11.65 1.12 13.29
CA LEU A 97 -11.75 -0.20 12.68
C LEU A 97 -10.53 -0.52 11.80
N LEU A 98 -10.14 0.40 10.90
CA LEU A 98 -8.96 0.23 10.05
C LEU A 98 -7.68 0.09 10.89
N VAL A 99 -7.46 0.98 11.85
CA VAL A 99 -6.27 0.95 12.73
C VAL A 99 -6.17 -0.39 13.46
N ASN A 100 -7.30 -0.91 13.95
CA ASN A 100 -7.33 -2.20 14.64
C ASN A 100 -7.01 -3.37 13.70
N VAL A 101 -7.49 -3.34 12.46
CA VAL A 101 -7.13 -4.35 11.45
C VAL A 101 -5.64 -4.27 11.09
N LEU A 102 -5.09 -3.07 10.89
CA LEU A 102 -3.68 -2.88 10.54
C LEU A 102 -2.74 -3.42 11.63
N LYS A 103 -3.10 -3.27 12.91
CA LYS A 103 -2.34 -3.85 14.04
C LYS A 103 -2.20 -5.37 13.96
N ASP A 104 -3.21 -6.07 13.44
CA ASP A 104 -3.16 -7.54 13.28
C ASP A 104 -2.05 -7.96 12.27
N PHE A 105 -1.54 -7.02 11.47
CA PHE A 105 -0.51 -7.22 10.45
C PHE A 105 0.80 -6.48 10.72
N ASP A 106 1.01 -5.93 11.93
CA ASP A 106 2.16 -5.09 12.26
C ASP A 106 2.32 -3.86 11.33
N LEU A 107 1.18 -3.28 10.94
CA LEU A 107 1.10 -2.03 10.19
C LEU A 107 0.51 -0.93 11.06
N THR A 108 1.10 0.26 10.98
CA THR A 108 0.50 1.50 11.50
C THR A 108 -0.34 2.18 10.42
N LYS A 109 -1.20 3.14 10.82
CA LYS A 109 -1.92 3.99 9.87
C LYS A 109 -0.96 4.75 8.96
N SER A 110 0.15 5.25 9.52
CA SER A 110 1.17 5.98 8.74
C SER A 110 1.88 5.07 7.74
N ASP A 111 2.25 3.84 8.13
CA ASP A 111 2.84 2.87 7.19
C ASP A 111 1.88 2.65 5.99
N PHE A 112 0.61 2.46 6.30
CA PHE A 112 -0.41 2.19 5.30
C PHE A 112 -0.68 3.41 4.40
N ASP A 113 -0.74 4.61 4.96
CA ASP A 113 -0.92 5.85 4.18
C ASP A 113 0.24 6.09 3.21
N GLN A 114 1.48 5.81 3.64
CA GLN A 114 2.64 5.90 2.74
C GLN A 114 2.57 4.86 1.62
N LEU A 115 2.08 3.65 1.89
CA LEU A 115 1.82 2.65 0.84
C LEU A 115 0.72 3.12 -0.13
N LEU A 116 -0.33 3.79 0.37
CA LEU A 116 -1.35 4.37 -0.51
C LEU A 116 -0.77 5.47 -1.40
N LEU A 117 0.08 6.33 -0.83
CA LEU A 117 0.79 7.37 -1.58
C LEU A 117 1.66 6.76 -2.68
N MET A 118 2.40 5.69 -2.40
CA MET A 118 3.18 4.98 -3.42
C MET A 118 2.31 4.46 -4.57
N TYR A 119 1.12 3.97 -4.27
CA TYR A 119 0.17 3.54 -5.30
C TYR A 119 -0.30 4.74 -6.12
N ASP A 120 -0.64 5.86 -5.48
CA ASP A 120 -1.18 7.04 -6.17
C ASP A 120 -0.11 7.74 -7.03
N GLU A 121 1.16 7.70 -6.61
CA GLU A 121 2.33 8.16 -7.38
C GLU A 121 2.72 7.20 -8.53
N SER A 122 2.20 5.98 -8.55
CA SER A 122 2.52 5.01 -9.59
C SER A 122 1.79 5.30 -10.90
N ILE A 123 2.40 4.98 -12.04
CA ILE A 123 1.83 5.27 -13.36
C ILE A 123 1.12 4.03 -13.91
N SER A 124 -0.19 4.10 -14.08
CA SER A 124 -1.04 3.00 -14.60
C SER A 124 -0.55 2.45 -15.94
N GLY A 125 -0.10 3.32 -16.84
CA GLY A 125 0.43 2.97 -18.17
C GLY A 125 1.86 2.44 -18.19
N PHE A 126 2.58 2.45 -17.08
CA PHE A 126 3.92 1.86 -17.02
C PHE A 126 3.81 0.32 -17.05
N PRO A 127 4.59 -0.39 -17.89
CA PRO A 127 4.52 -1.84 -17.97
C PRO A 127 4.74 -2.49 -16.60
N ASN A 128 3.75 -3.23 -16.13
CA ASN A 128 3.89 -4.08 -14.95
C ASN A 128 3.52 -5.51 -15.30
N LYS A 129 4.34 -6.46 -14.85
CA LYS A 129 4.00 -7.88 -14.96
C LYS A 129 2.88 -8.15 -13.97
N LYS A 130 1.73 -8.62 -14.48
CA LYS A 130 0.61 -9.02 -13.61
C LYS A 130 1.09 -10.06 -12.60
N THR A 131 0.89 -9.79 -11.32
CA THR A 131 1.31 -10.68 -10.22
C THR A 131 0.12 -11.40 -9.59
N THR A 132 0.39 -12.59 -9.04
CA THR A 132 -0.59 -13.41 -8.30
C THR A 132 -0.06 -13.76 -6.91
N LEU A 133 -0.91 -14.31 -6.03
CA LEU A 133 -0.45 -14.78 -4.71
C LEU A 133 0.61 -15.90 -4.77
N ALA A 134 0.70 -16.61 -5.90
CA ALA A 134 1.73 -17.62 -6.08
C ALA A 134 3.12 -16.97 -6.18
N ASP A 135 3.18 -15.75 -6.70
CA ASP A 135 4.42 -14.99 -6.91
C ASP A 135 4.92 -14.29 -5.64
N LEU A 136 4.18 -14.35 -4.53
CA LEU A 136 4.52 -13.64 -3.29
C LEU A 136 5.92 -13.98 -2.76
N PRO A 137 6.35 -15.26 -2.68
CA PRO A 137 7.70 -15.59 -2.23
C PRO A 137 8.78 -14.99 -3.15
N TYR A 138 8.54 -15.00 -4.47
CA TYR A 138 9.44 -14.40 -5.43
C TYR A 138 9.54 -12.88 -5.24
N ALA A 139 8.39 -12.20 -5.06
CA ALA A 139 8.36 -10.76 -4.82
C ALA A 139 9.10 -10.35 -3.53
N GLN A 140 9.03 -11.17 -2.48
CA GLN A 140 9.77 -10.93 -1.23
C GLN A 140 11.30 -11.05 -1.45
N VAL A 141 11.75 -12.11 -2.13
CA VAL A 141 13.17 -12.31 -2.45
C VAL A 141 13.69 -11.18 -3.35
N GLU A 142 12.90 -10.82 -4.36
CA GLU A 142 13.25 -9.75 -5.29
C GLU A 142 13.32 -8.38 -4.60
N LEU A 143 12.38 -8.08 -3.69
CA LEU A 143 12.40 -6.84 -2.89
C LEU A 143 13.65 -6.77 -2.01
N ALA A 144 14.01 -7.87 -1.35
CA ALA A 144 15.21 -7.93 -0.50
C ALA A 144 16.49 -7.60 -1.31
N GLY A 145 16.61 -8.14 -2.53
CA GLY A 145 17.73 -7.88 -3.45
C GLY A 145 17.67 -6.55 -4.20
N THR A 146 16.54 -5.82 -4.15
CA THR A 146 16.38 -4.56 -4.86
C THR A 146 17.09 -3.43 -4.12
N THR A 147 17.92 -2.67 -4.84
CA THR A 147 18.50 -1.42 -4.37
C THR A 147 17.56 -0.26 -4.71
N PHE A 148 17.15 0.47 -3.68
CA PHE A 148 16.31 1.66 -3.81
C PHE A 148 17.20 2.90 -3.88
N PRO A 149 16.82 3.93 -4.65
CA PRO A 149 17.39 5.26 -4.51
C PRO A 149 17.27 5.73 -3.04
N GLU A 150 18.22 6.54 -2.57
CA GLU A 150 18.23 7.04 -1.19
C GLU A 150 16.92 7.75 -0.82
N SER A 151 16.36 8.52 -1.76
CA SER A 151 15.06 9.19 -1.63
C SER A 151 13.85 8.27 -1.45
N MET A 152 14.02 6.95 -1.60
CA MET A 152 12.98 5.94 -1.46
C MET A 152 13.36 4.84 -0.44
N ALA A 153 14.37 5.07 0.40
CA ALA A 153 14.84 4.06 1.35
C ALA A 153 13.71 3.56 2.28
N ASP A 154 12.87 4.47 2.75
CA ASP A 154 11.74 4.14 3.65
C ASP A 154 10.68 3.27 2.97
N TYR A 155 10.48 3.44 1.66
CA TYR A 155 9.53 2.64 0.89
C TYR A 155 9.90 1.16 0.82
N LYS A 156 11.19 0.81 0.84
CA LYS A 156 11.60 -0.60 0.85
C LYS A 156 11.05 -1.32 2.09
N LYS A 157 11.25 -0.72 3.26
CA LYS A 157 10.78 -1.28 4.54
C LYS A 157 9.27 -1.39 4.60
N LEU A 158 8.57 -0.40 4.05
CA LEU A 158 7.11 -0.40 3.96
C LEU A 158 6.58 -1.52 3.06
N LEU A 159 7.20 -1.71 1.90
CA LEU A 159 6.87 -2.81 0.99
C LEU A 159 7.14 -4.17 1.64
N GLU A 160 8.21 -4.31 2.42
CA GLU A 160 8.49 -5.56 3.15
C GLU A 160 7.37 -5.87 4.14
N LYS A 161 6.92 -4.88 4.94
CA LYS A 161 5.76 -5.01 5.81
C LYS A 161 4.50 -5.39 5.02
N ALA A 162 4.23 -4.73 3.90
CA ALA A 162 3.08 -5.01 3.06
C ALA A 162 3.06 -6.46 2.54
N LEU A 163 4.19 -6.94 1.98
CA LEU A 163 4.30 -8.31 1.50
C LEU A 163 4.17 -9.33 2.65
N ASN A 164 4.70 -9.02 3.82
CA ASN A 164 4.54 -9.85 5.03
C ASN A 164 3.08 -9.92 5.48
N ALA A 165 2.37 -8.79 5.50
CA ALA A 165 0.94 -8.73 5.82
C ALA A 165 0.10 -9.60 4.86
N ILE A 166 0.40 -9.53 3.55
CA ILE A 166 -0.23 -10.39 2.54
C ILE A 166 0.09 -11.86 2.81
N GLY A 167 1.32 -12.18 3.23
CA GLY A 167 1.75 -13.51 3.61
C GLY A 167 1.01 -14.08 4.84
N ILE A 168 0.82 -13.26 5.88
CA ILE A 168 0.03 -13.62 7.07
C ILE A 168 -1.40 -13.96 6.64
N TRP A 169 -2.03 -13.07 5.88
CA TRP A 169 -3.39 -13.28 5.39
C TRP A 169 -3.52 -14.54 4.53
N LYS A 170 -2.56 -14.80 3.63
CA LYS A 170 -2.55 -15.99 2.78
C LYS A 170 -2.56 -17.27 3.62
N LYS A 171 -1.76 -17.33 4.70
CA LYS A 171 -1.72 -18.50 5.61
C LYS A 171 -3.04 -18.72 6.32
N GLU A 172 -3.64 -17.65 6.85
CA GLU A 172 -4.95 -17.73 7.52
C GLU A 172 -6.06 -18.23 6.57
N PHE A 173 -6.05 -17.79 5.31
CA PHE A 173 -7.02 -18.22 4.33
C PHE A 173 -6.90 -19.71 4.02
N VAL A 174 -5.68 -20.22 3.82
CA VAL A 174 -5.43 -21.65 3.59
C VAL A 174 -5.90 -22.49 4.78
N ILE A 175 -5.61 -22.06 6.01
CA ILE A 175 -6.05 -22.75 7.22
C ILE A 175 -7.58 -22.82 7.28
N LYS A 176 -8.28 -21.71 7.08
CA LYS A 176 -9.76 -21.68 7.09
C LYS A 176 -10.35 -22.66 6.07
N VAL A 177 -9.81 -22.72 4.85
CA VAL A 177 -10.30 -23.65 3.81
C VAL A 177 -10.03 -25.11 4.19
N SER A 178 -8.83 -25.42 4.70
CA SER A 178 -8.50 -26.79 5.12
C SER A 178 -9.40 -27.29 6.27
N CYS A 179 -9.68 -26.46 7.27
CA CYS A 179 -10.55 -26.84 8.38
C CYS A 179 -11.99 -27.11 7.93
N ILE A 180 -12.50 -26.33 6.97
CA ILE A 180 -13.81 -26.55 6.38
C ILE A 180 -13.86 -27.90 5.64
N SER A 181 -12.84 -28.23 4.85
CA SER A 181 -12.78 -29.51 4.11
C SER A 181 -12.71 -30.76 5.02
N VAL A 182 -12.07 -30.64 6.19
CA VAL A 182 -12.01 -31.71 7.20
C VAL A 182 -13.36 -31.90 7.91
N LEU A 183 -14.14 -30.83 8.09
CA LEU A 183 -15.47 -30.92 8.69
C LEU A 183 -16.48 -31.59 7.73
N TYR A 184 -16.39 -31.32 6.43
CA TYR A 184 -17.26 -31.94 5.42
C TYR A 184 -16.91 -33.39 5.06
N SER A 185 -15.72 -33.88 5.43
CA SER A 185 -15.33 -35.29 5.22
C SER A 185 -15.65 -36.20 6.40
N LYS A 186 -16.25 -35.66 7.47
CA LYS A 186 -16.69 -36.37 8.68
C LYS A 186 -18.22 -36.39 8.86
N LEU A 187 -18.96 -35.89 7.86
CA LEU A 187 -20.42 -36.02 7.71
C LEU A 187 -20.71 -37.06 6.63
#